data_AF-A0A1E1MUE7-F1
#
_entry.id   AF-A0A1E1MUE7-F1
#
_cell.length_a   1.000
_cell.length_b   1.000
_cell.length_c   1.000
_cell.angle_alpha   90.00
_cell.angle_beta   90.00
_cell.angle_gamma   90.00
#
_symmetry.space_group_name_H-M   'P 1'
#
loop_
_entity.id
_entity.type
_entity.pdbx_description
1 polymer ?
#
loop_
_entity_poly.entity_id
_entity_poly.type
_entity_poly.pdbx_seq_one_letter_code
_entity_poly.pdbx_strand_id
1 'polypeptide(L)'
;MSVFEQILKGLDLISEQLWEDDLDDVALETLAKKTLKVSAQISVLQTLLSTSRGLLASEDSPGPKTALTRLSKVYKATFVKPSGKFEERWQKLRDIDCETFLFIAISYTDLELTKLNRIEFDYLIDAAREFRTRKQLPSNWMFRRRIRVVINSVAAEDFLMEYQNHQFPSNRSTKLQGDEEVHTGAQMFQDESAHGSQRLNHSRKRMCTGLEQQPAAACSPLLYDTKREMKYMYTNAPASNIMSHAPEPFRGAIQNSRLWASERHDGLTTTGCFAALFPKDYKQDVSFTIWCSQDDAYRLIEIFELQRAVFS
;
A
#
# COMPACT_ATOMS: atom_id res chain seq x y z
N MET A 1 -7.61 29.40 -34.11
CA MET A 1 -8.88 28.81 -33.64
C MET A 1 -8.53 27.61 -32.79
N SER A 2 -8.87 27.62 -31.50
CA SER A 2 -8.54 26.51 -30.61
C SER A 2 -9.31 25.24 -31.01
N VAL A 3 -8.81 24.05 -30.64
CA VAL A 3 -9.53 22.78 -30.88
C VAL A 3 -10.95 22.83 -30.27
N PHE A 4 -11.10 23.49 -29.12
CA PHE A 4 -12.38 23.71 -28.47
C PHE A 4 -13.35 24.54 -29.34
N GLU A 5 -12.88 25.66 -29.90
CA GLU A 5 -13.68 26.49 -30.81
C GLU A 5 -14.07 25.75 -32.10
N GLN A 6 -13.19 24.89 -32.62
CA GLN A 6 -13.49 24.07 -33.79
C GLN A 6 -14.60 23.05 -33.49
N ILE A 7 -14.57 22.42 -32.31
CA ILE A 7 -15.61 21.48 -31.87
C ILE A 7 -16.95 22.21 -31.73
N LEU A 8 -16.98 23.39 -31.10
CA LEU A 8 -18.22 24.16 -30.94
C LEU A 8 -18.82 24.54 -32.29
N LYS A 9 -18.01 25.09 -33.22
CA LYS A 9 -18.49 25.42 -34.57
C LYS A 9 -19.00 24.19 -35.32
N GLY A 10 -18.36 23.03 -35.14
CA GLY A 10 -18.84 21.79 -35.75
C GLY A 10 -20.20 21.36 -35.22
N LEU A 11 -20.45 21.53 -33.91
CA LEU A 11 -21.77 21.25 -33.31
C LEU A 11 -22.84 22.23 -33.80
N ASP A 12 -22.51 23.52 -33.90
CA ASP A 12 -23.44 24.53 -34.44
C ASP A 12 -23.80 24.22 -35.90
N LEU A 13 -22.82 23.87 -36.73
CA LEU A 13 -23.04 23.49 -38.13
C LEU A 13 -23.93 22.25 -38.26
N ILE A 14 -23.70 21.21 -37.45
CA ILE A 14 -24.55 20.00 -37.42
C ILE A 14 -25.99 20.39 -37.04
N SER A 15 -26.16 21.32 -36.09
CA SER A 15 -27.47 21.79 -35.67
C SER A 15 -28.21 22.57 -36.77
N GLU A 16 -27.50 23.32 -37.61
CA GLU A 16 -28.08 24.04 -38.75
C GLU A 16 -28.45 23.07 -39.88
N GLN A 17 -27.56 22.13 -40.24
CA GLN A 17 -27.77 21.16 -41.31
C GLN A 17 -28.93 20.19 -41.04
N LEU A 18 -29.21 19.91 -39.77
CA LEU A 18 -30.35 19.08 -39.36
C LEU A 18 -31.72 19.58 -39.85
N TRP A 19 -31.85 20.86 -40.18
CA TRP A 19 -33.11 21.46 -40.67
C TRP A 19 -33.21 21.50 -42.20
N GLU A 20 -32.08 21.42 -42.91
CA GLU A 20 -32.00 21.62 -44.35
C GLU A 20 -31.96 20.29 -45.13
N ASP A 21 -31.44 19.23 -44.51
CA ASP A 21 -31.32 17.91 -45.14
C ASP A 21 -32.58 17.05 -44.92
N ASP A 22 -33.04 16.37 -45.98
CA ASP A 22 -34.12 15.38 -45.91
C ASP A 22 -33.59 14.07 -45.30
N LEU A 23 -33.43 14.08 -43.97
CA LEU A 23 -32.86 12.97 -43.21
C LEU A 23 -33.91 11.89 -42.96
N ASP A 24 -33.57 10.64 -43.28
CA ASP A 24 -34.40 9.49 -42.92
C ASP A 24 -34.30 9.16 -41.42
N ASP A 25 -35.25 8.35 -40.94
CA ASP A 25 -35.32 7.93 -39.53
C ASP A 25 -34.03 7.22 -39.07
N VAL A 26 -33.34 6.52 -39.96
CA VAL A 26 -32.10 5.78 -39.67
C VAL A 26 -30.93 6.74 -39.41
N ALA A 27 -30.81 7.79 -40.22
CA ALA A 27 -29.84 8.85 -40.05
C ALA A 27 -30.08 9.63 -38.74
N LEU A 28 -31.34 9.98 -38.45
CA LEU A 28 -31.72 10.65 -37.21
C LEU A 28 -31.43 9.79 -35.98
N GLU A 29 -31.76 8.49 -36.01
CA GLU A 29 -31.45 7.57 -34.90
C GLU A 29 -29.94 7.42 -34.70
N THR A 30 -29.17 7.36 -35.79
CA THR A 30 -27.70 7.28 -35.75
C THR A 30 -27.09 8.54 -35.15
N LEU A 31 -27.60 9.72 -35.52
CA LEU A 31 -27.15 10.99 -34.98
C LEU A 31 -27.49 11.09 -33.49
N ALA A 32 -28.71 10.73 -33.10
CA ALA A 32 -29.12 10.70 -31.69
C ALA A 32 -28.21 9.80 -30.85
N LYS A 33 -27.87 8.59 -31.34
CA LYS A 33 -26.92 7.68 -30.69
C LYS A 33 -25.53 8.30 -30.54
N LYS A 34 -25.02 8.99 -31.56
CA LYS A 34 -23.71 9.68 -31.50
C LYS A 34 -23.74 10.84 -30.51
N THR A 35 -24.80 11.64 -30.49
CA THR A 35 -24.98 12.75 -29.54
C THR A 35 -25.05 12.24 -28.10
N LEU A 36 -25.79 11.15 -27.85
CA LEU A 36 -25.81 10.50 -26.54
C LEU A 36 -24.42 10.01 -26.11
N LYS A 37 -23.65 9.44 -27.04
CA LYS A 37 -22.26 9.03 -26.78
C LYS A 37 -21.40 10.24 -26.40
N VAL A 38 -21.41 11.32 -27.18
CA VAL A 38 -20.62 12.53 -26.88
C VAL A 38 -21.04 13.15 -25.54
N SER A 39 -22.34 13.21 -25.25
CA SER A 39 -22.87 13.67 -23.96
C SER A 39 -22.34 12.84 -22.80
N ALA A 40 -22.38 11.51 -22.92
CA ALA A 40 -21.81 10.59 -21.94
C ALA A 40 -20.30 10.83 -21.73
N GLN A 41 -19.56 11.08 -22.81
CA GLN A 41 -18.14 11.38 -22.74
C GLN A 41 -17.85 12.66 -21.96
N ILE A 42 -18.60 13.73 -22.23
CA ILE A 42 -18.47 15.01 -21.54
C ILE A 42 -18.76 14.84 -20.05
N SER A 43 -19.87 14.18 -19.71
CA SER A 43 -20.29 13.94 -18.33
C SER A 43 -19.20 13.20 -17.52
N VAL A 44 -18.70 12.08 -18.05
CA VAL A 44 -17.62 11.30 -17.42
C VAL A 44 -16.34 12.12 -17.26
N LEU A 45 -15.88 12.76 -18.35
CA LEU A 45 -14.64 13.54 -18.32
C LEU A 45 -14.70 14.71 -17.34
N GLN A 46 -15.85 15.37 -17.20
CA GLN A 46 -16.04 16.44 -16.22
C GLN A 46 -15.84 15.94 -14.79
N THR A 47 -16.41 14.78 -14.42
CA THR A 47 -16.23 14.20 -13.09
C THR A 47 -14.78 13.80 -12.83
N LEU A 48 -14.13 13.13 -13.80
CA LEU A 48 -12.73 12.71 -13.69
C LEU A 48 -11.78 13.93 -13.58
N LEU A 49 -12.01 14.98 -14.39
CA LEU A 49 -11.23 16.23 -14.33
C LEU A 49 -11.40 16.97 -13.00
N SER A 50 -12.63 17.01 -12.47
CA SER A 50 -12.89 17.60 -11.15
C SER A 50 -12.10 16.86 -10.07
N THR A 51 -12.11 15.53 -10.12
CA THR A 51 -11.34 14.68 -9.21
C THR A 51 -9.84 14.91 -9.35
N SER A 52 -9.31 14.93 -10.57
CA SER A 52 -7.87 15.11 -10.81
C SER A 52 -7.39 16.48 -10.34
N ARG A 53 -8.17 17.54 -10.54
CA ARG A 53 -7.88 18.88 -9.99
C ARG A 53 -7.87 18.86 -8.46
N GLY A 54 -8.81 18.15 -7.84
CA GLY A 54 -8.84 17.95 -6.39
C GLY A 54 -7.60 17.19 -5.87
N LEU A 55 -7.07 16.24 -6.64
CA LEU A 55 -5.82 15.56 -6.33
C LEU A 55 -4.60 16.48 -6.51
N LEU A 56 -4.59 17.36 -7.51
CA LEU A 56 -3.48 18.30 -7.72
C LEU A 56 -3.42 19.41 -6.64
N ALA A 57 -4.54 19.74 -6.00
CA ALA A 57 -4.54 20.63 -4.84
C ALA A 57 -3.77 20.01 -3.66
N SER A 58 -3.02 20.84 -2.93
CA SER A 58 -2.10 20.46 -1.84
C SER A 58 -2.69 19.46 -0.83
N GLU A 59 -1.85 18.57 -0.28
CA GLU A 59 -2.24 17.55 0.72
C GLU A 59 -2.90 18.14 1.97
N ASP A 60 -2.54 19.38 2.33
CA ASP A 60 -3.09 20.12 3.47
C ASP A 60 -4.43 20.78 3.18
N SER A 61 -4.84 20.81 1.91
CA SER A 61 -6.23 21.12 1.62
C SER A 61 -7.09 20.06 2.30
N PRO A 62 -8.22 20.43 2.91
CA PRO A 62 -9.28 19.48 3.20
C PRO A 62 -9.85 18.99 1.86
N GLY A 63 -9.05 18.21 1.11
CA GLY A 63 -9.50 17.42 -0.02
C GLY A 63 -10.79 16.73 0.39
N PRO A 64 -11.76 16.62 -0.53
CA PRO A 64 -13.15 16.48 -0.16
C PRO A 64 -13.30 15.31 0.81
N LYS A 65 -13.71 15.54 2.06
CA LYS A 65 -14.01 14.45 3.02
C LYS A 65 -14.97 13.42 2.39
N THR A 66 -15.76 13.88 1.42
CA THR A 66 -16.61 13.09 0.53
C THR A 66 -15.87 12.05 -0.33
N ALA A 67 -14.66 12.30 -0.82
CA ALA A 67 -13.90 11.36 -1.66
C ALA A 67 -13.50 10.08 -0.90
N LEU A 68 -13.18 10.20 0.38
CA LEU A 68 -12.82 9.06 1.23
C LEU A 68 -14.05 8.24 1.62
N THR A 69 -15.15 8.92 1.93
CA THR A 69 -16.44 8.26 2.18
C THR A 69 -16.94 7.54 0.93
N ARG A 70 -16.76 8.14 -0.25
CA ARG A 70 -17.03 7.50 -1.56
C ARG A 70 -16.24 6.22 -1.72
N LEU A 71 -14.91 6.28 -1.55
CA LEU A 71 -14.04 5.13 -1.67
C LEU A 71 -14.48 3.96 -0.77
N SER A 72 -14.74 4.24 0.50
CA SER A 72 -15.21 3.22 1.44
C SER A 72 -16.53 2.58 1.00
N LYS A 73 -17.50 3.39 0.54
CA LYS A 73 -18.81 2.90 0.10
C LYS A 73 -18.74 2.12 -1.20
N VAL A 74 -18.01 2.63 -2.20
CA VAL A 74 -17.81 1.97 -3.49
C VAL A 74 -17.09 0.65 -3.29
N TYR A 75 -16.05 0.60 -2.45
CA TYR A 75 -15.36 -0.65 -2.13
C TYR A 75 -16.31 -1.68 -1.52
N LYS A 76 -17.08 -1.30 -0.50
CA LYS A 76 -18.06 -2.20 0.12
C LYS A 76 -19.13 -2.68 -0.86
N ALA A 77 -19.63 -1.79 -1.72
CA ALA A 77 -20.61 -2.12 -2.75
C ALA A 77 -20.02 -3.03 -3.84
N THR A 78 -18.71 -2.98 -4.09
CA THR A 78 -18.06 -3.76 -5.14
C THR A 78 -17.59 -5.13 -4.64
N PHE A 79 -17.01 -5.21 -3.44
CA PHE A 79 -16.31 -6.41 -2.95
C PHE A 79 -16.99 -7.10 -1.76
N VAL A 80 -17.72 -6.37 -0.91
CA VAL A 80 -18.22 -6.91 0.37
C VAL A 80 -19.69 -7.32 0.28
N LYS A 81 -20.52 -6.45 -0.28
CA LYS A 81 -21.97 -6.64 -0.33
C LYS A 81 -22.53 -6.11 -1.65
N PRO A 82 -22.19 -6.74 -2.79
CA PRO A 82 -22.68 -6.30 -4.07
C PRO A 82 -24.18 -6.50 -4.17
N SER A 83 -24.85 -5.48 -4.69
CA SER A 83 -26.27 -5.58 -5.02
C SER A 83 -26.41 -6.37 -6.30
N GLY A 84 -27.08 -7.53 -6.25
CA GLY A 84 -27.27 -8.40 -7.40
C GLY A 84 -27.96 -7.72 -8.60
N LYS A 85 -28.69 -6.61 -8.37
CA LYS A 85 -29.29 -5.80 -9.45
C LYS A 85 -28.25 -5.16 -10.38
N PHE A 86 -27.05 -4.87 -9.87
CA PHE A 86 -25.99 -4.16 -10.59
C PHE A 86 -24.72 -5.01 -10.68
N GLU A 87 -24.84 -6.33 -10.56
CA GLU A 87 -23.71 -7.25 -10.47
C GLU A 87 -22.76 -7.14 -11.66
N GLU A 88 -23.29 -7.00 -12.87
CA GLU A 88 -22.48 -6.81 -14.08
C GLU A 88 -21.55 -5.59 -13.96
N ARG A 89 -22.04 -4.49 -13.39
CA ARG A 89 -21.23 -3.27 -13.19
C ARG A 89 -20.17 -3.46 -12.13
N TRP A 90 -20.53 -4.10 -11.01
CA TRP A 90 -19.58 -4.41 -9.96
C TRP A 90 -18.51 -5.38 -10.43
N GLN A 91 -18.87 -6.36 -11.27
CA GLN A 91 -17.89 -7.27 -11.88
C GLN A 91 -16.91 -6.52 -12.77
N LYS A 92 -17.39 -5.63 -13.67
CA LYS A 92 -16.49 -4.81 -14.50
C LYS A 92 -15.53 -3.96 -13.67
N LEU A 93 -15.96 -3.48 -12.49
CA LEU A 93 -15.09 -2.75 -11.56
C LEU A 93 -14.10 -3.63 -10.80
N ARG A 94 -14.37 -4.93 -10.66
CA ARG A 94 -13.42 -5.91 -10.09
C ARG A 94 -12.38 -6.36 -11.12
N ASP A 95 -12.72 -6.32 -12.41
CA ASP A 95 -11.86 -6.80 -13.50
C ASP A 95 -10.83 -5.75 -13.98
N ILE A 96 -10.89 -4.52 -13.45
CA ILE A 96 -9.92 -3.45 -13.74
C ILE A 96 -8.80 -3.43 -12.70
N ASP A 97 -7.66 -2.84 -13.08
CA ASP A 97 -6.51 -2.74 -12.19
C ASP A 97 -6.80 -1.87 -10.96
N CYS A 98 -6.13 -2.18 -9.85
CA CYS A 98 -6.30 -1.51 -8.56
C CYS A 98 -6.28 0.02 -8.67
N GLU A 99 -5.35 0.60 -9.45
CA GLU A 99 -5.23 2.05 -9.56
C GLU A 99 -6.41 2.68 -10.32
N THR A 100 -6.87 2.06 -11.43
CA THR A 100 -8.08 2.54 -12.14
C THR A 100 -9.30 2.45 -11.24
N PHE A 101 -9.46 1.34 -10.52
CA PHE A 101 -10.55 1.16 -9.58
C PHE A 101 -10.55 2.25 -8.50
N LEU A 102 -9.40 2.50 -7.87
CA LEU A 102 -9.28 3.52 -6.84
C LEU A 102 -9.62 4.91 -7.37
N PHE A 103 -9.22 5.22 -8.61
CA PHE A 103 -9.51 6.52 -9.22
C PHE A 103 -11.01 6.71 -9.42
N ILE A 104 -11.70 5.68 -9.95
CA ILE A 104 -13.16 5.70 -10.10
C ILE A 104 -13.84 5.83 -8.72
N ALA A 105 -13.38 5.07 -7.73
CA ALA A 105 -13.98 5.02 -6.40
C ALA A 105 -13.85 6.31 -5.60
N ILE A 106 -12.85 7.16 -5.88
CA ILE A 106 -12.78 8.52 -5.30
C ILE A 106 -13.57 9.54 -6.13
N SER A 107 -13.77 9.29 -7.43
CA SER A 107 -14.53 10.15 -8.34
C SER A 107 -16.04 10.05 -8.12
N TYR A 108 -16.56 8.84 -7.93
CA TYR A 108 -17.99 8.56 -7.86
C TYR A 108 -18.42 7.96 -6.53
N THR A 109 -19.67 8.19 -6.15
CA THR A 109 -20.39 7.39 -5.15
C THR A 109 -20.91 6.09 -5.76
N ASP A 110 -21.18 5.10 -4.91
CA ASP A 110 -21.87 3.86 -5.29
C ASP A 110 -23.22 4.14 -5.95
N LEU A 111 -23.97 5.13 -5.42
CA LEU A 111 -25.25 5.54 -5.98
C LEU A 111 -25.11 6.16 -7.38
N GLU A 112 -24.13 7.05 -7.60
CA GLU A 112 -23.88 7.64 -8.92
C GLU A 112 -23.51 6.55 -9.93
N LEU A 113 -22.64 5.60 -9.57
CA LEU A 113 -22.27 4.48 -10.43
C LEU A 113 -23.47 3.61 -10.83
N THR A 114 -24.48 3.47 -9.95
CA THR A 114 -25.71 2.74 -10.28
C THR A 114 -26.67 3.53 -11.17
N LYS A 115 -26.58 4.87 -11.15
CA LYS A 115 -27.46 5.79 -11.90
C LYS A 115 -26.95 6.11 -13.30
N LEU A 116 -25.65 5.98 -13.55
CA LEU A 116 -25.09 6.14 -14.89
C LEU A 116 -25.87 5.26 -15.88
N ASN A 117 -26.18 5.76 -17.06
CA ASN A 117 -26.74 4.90 -18.09
C ASN A 117 -25.66 3.91 -18.59
N ARG A 118 -26.06 2.90 -19.38
CA ARG A 118 -25.11 1.86 -19.84
C ARG A 118 -23.95 2.45 -20.66
N ILE A 119 -24.24 3.41 -21.55
CA ILE A 119 -23.26 4.05 -22.42
C ILE A 119 -22.24 4.84 -21.60
N GLU A 120 -22.72 5.59 -20.60
CA GLU A 120 -21.86 6.33 -19.67
C GLU A 120 -20.97 5.42 -18.83
N PHE A 121 -21.53 4.35 -18.28
CA PHE A 121 -20.78 3.43 -17.44
C PHE A 121 -19.70 2.69 -18.26
N ASP A 122 -20.06 2.17 -19.44
CA ASP A 122 -19.10 1.49 -20.30
C ASP A 122 -17.99 2.45 -20.75
N TYR A 123 -18.33 3.69 -21.10
CA TYR A 123 -17.34 4.71 -21.42
C TYR A 123 -16.45 5.07 -20.21
N LEU A 124 -17.00 5.13 -18.99
CA LEU A 124 -16.23 5.39 -17.77
C LEU A 124 -15.11 4.36 -17.55
N ILE A 125 -15.41 3.07 -17.74
CA ILE A 125 -14.42 2.01 -17.56
C ILE A 125 -13.24 2.19 -18.52
N ASP A 126 -13.51 2.47 -19.79
CA ASP A 126 -12.48 2.67 -20.80
C ASP A 126 -11.73 4.00 -20.60
N ALA A 127 -12.48 5.08 -20.36
CA ALA A 127 -11.96 6.42 -20.24
C ALA A 127 -11.12 6.62 -18.97
N ALA A 128 -11.47 5.98 -17.84
CA ALA A 128 -10.69 6.13 -16.62
C ALA A 128 -9.25 5.58 -16.78
N ARG A 129 -9.10 4.45 -17.49
CA ARG A 129 -7.80 3.87 -17.82
C ARG A 129 -7.02 4.80 -18.75
N GLU A 130 -7.66 5.28 -19.81
CA GLU A 130 -7.01 6.17 -20.77
C GLU A 130 -6.65 7.53 -20.15
N PHE A 131 -7.52 8.07 -19.30
CA PHE A 131 -7.32 9.34 -18.61
C PHE A 131 -6.05 9.30 -17.78
N ARG A 132 -5.77 8.19 -17.08
CA ARG A 132 -4.52 8.01 -16.34
C ARG A 132 -3.27 8.02 -17.22
N THR A 133 -3.34 7.41 -18.40
CA THR A 133 -2.19 7.40 -19.33
C THR A 133 -1.94 8.77 -19.96
N ARG A 134 -3.00 9.53 -20.25
CA ARG A 134 -2.92 10.81 -20.97
C ARG A 134 -2.79 12.03 -20.05
N LYS A 135 -3.29 11.96 -18.82
CA LYS A 135 -3.25 13.06 -17.84
C LYS A 135 -2.37 12.62 -16.68
N GLN A 136 -1.32 13.39 -16.42
CA GLN A 136 -0.42 13.14 -15.29
C GLN A 136 -1.16 13.40 -13.98
N LEU A 137 -1.71 12.35 -13.38
CA LEU A 137 -2.06 12.37 -11.96
C LEU A 137 -0.77 12.52 -11.15
N PRO A 138 -0.80 13.15 -9.96
CA PRO A 138 0.38 13.25 -9.11
C PRO A 138 0.98 11.87 -8.86
N SER A 139 2.31 11.75 -8.96
CA SER A 139 3.01 10.53 -8.55
C SER A 139 2.62 10.18 -7.11
N ASN A 140 2.33 8.90 -6.83
CA ASN A 140 1.94 8.40 -5.52
C ASN A 140 0.60 8.94 -4.97
N TRP A 141 -0.28 9.49 -5.82
CA TRP A 141 -1.60 10.00 -5.38
C TRP A 141 -2.40 8.94 -4.60
N MET A 142 -2.34 7.68 -5.00
CA MET A 142 -2.97 6.54 -4.32
C MET A 142 -2.45 6.30 -2.91
N PHE A 143 -1.19 6.65 -2.65
CA PHE A 143 -0.50 6.38 -1.39
C PHE A 143 -0.60 7.52 -0.38
N ARG A 144 -1.35 8.57 -0.72
CA ARG A 144 -1.67 9.66 0.21
C ARG A 144 -2.28 9.08 1.49
N ARG A 145 -1.85 9.62 2.63
CA ARG A 145 -2.20 9.11 3.98
C ARG A 145 -3.69 8.81 4.13
N ARG A 146 -4.54 9.72 3.64
CA ARG A 146 -6.00 9.61 3.74
C ARG A 146 -6.57 8.41 2.96
N ILE A 147 -6.08 8.15 1.74
CA ILE A 147 -6.51 7.00 0.93
C ILE A 147 -6.03 5.70 1.58
N ARG A 148 -4.76 5.67 2.00
CA ARG A 148 -4.15 4.51 2.66
C ARG A 148 -4.91 4.09 3.92
N VAL A 149 -5.29 5.04 4.77
CA VAL A 149 -6.07 4.77 5.98
C VAL A 149 -7.42 4.13 5.65
N VAL A 150 -8.13 4.63 4.63
CA VAL A 150 -9.41 4.04 4.22
C VAL A 150 -9.21 2.62 3.71
N ILE A 151 -8.26 2.42 2.78
CA ILE A 151 -7.99 1.10 2.18
C ILE A 151 -7.60 0.09 3.24
N ASN A 152 -6.65 0.41 4.12
CA ASN A 152 -6.26 -0.47 5.22
C ASN A 152 -7.41 -0.79 6.19
N SER A 153 -8.46 0.04 6.25
CA SER A 153 -9.62 -0.21 7.12
C SER A 153 -10.73 -1.03 6.48
N VAL A 154 -10.83 -1.05 5.13
CA VAL A 154 -11.98 -1.66 4.43
C VAL A 154 -11.61 -2.80 3.48
N ALA A 155 -10.38 -2.85 3.00
CA ALA A 155 -9.99 -3.76 1.95
C ALA A 155 -9.69 -5.17 2.47
N ALA A 156 -10.06 -6.16 1.65
CA ALA A 156 -9.67 -7.55 1.84
C ALA A 156 -8.17 -7.75 1.61
N GLU A 157 -7.63 -8.86 2.13
CA GLU A 157 -6.19 -9.11 2.19
C GLU A 157 -5.54 -9.20 0.79
N ASP A 158 -6.22 -9.82 -0.17
CA ASP A 158 -5.81 -9.92 -1.57
C ASP A 158 -5.66 -8.56 -2.24
N PHE A 159 -6.67 -7.69 -2.11
CA PHE A 159 -6.63 -6.33 -2.63
C PHE A 159 -5.54 -5.49 -1.95
N LEU A 160 -5.34 -5.67 -0.64
CA LEU A 160 -4.27 -4.99 0.10
C LEU A 160 -2.88 -5.39 -0.39
N MET A 161 -2.66 -6.68 -0.70
CA MET A 161 -1.39 -7.12 -1.27
C MET A 161 -1.13 -6.48 -2.63
N GLU A 162 -2.13 -6.44 -3.52
CA GLU A 162 -2.01 -5.79 -4.84
C GLU A 162 -1.70 -4.29 -4.67
N TYR A 163 -2.46 -3.60 -3.82
CA TYR A 163 -2.24 -2.18 -3.51
C TYR A 163 -0.83 -1.90 -2.95
N GLN A 164 -0.32 -2.75 -2.06
CA GLN A 164 1.01 -2.60 -1.47
C GLN A 164 2.14 -2.89 -2.48
N ASN A 165 1.94 -3.86 -3.39
CA ASN A 165 2.90 -4.15 -4.46
C ASN A 165 3.10 -2.95 -5.39
N HIS A 166 2.08 -2.11 -5.58
CA HIS A 166 2.23 -0.84 -6.30
C HIS A 166 3.06 0.20 -5.54
N GLN A 167 3.11 0.16 -4.21
CA GLN A 167 3.89 1.10 -3.39
C GLN A 167 5.38 0.73 -3.39
N PHE A 168 5.66 -0.57 -3.38
CA PHE A 168 7.01 -1.12 -3.39
C PHE A 168 7.04 -2.27 -4.39
N PRO A 169 7.29 -2.01 -5.70
CA PRO A 169 7.42 -3.08 -6.67
C PRO A 169 8.53 -4.01 -6.19
N SER A 170 8.14 -5.20 -5.73
CA SER A 170 9.10 -6.21 -5.31
C SER A 170 9.96 -6.55 -6.51
N ASN A 171 11.26 -6.28 -6.44
CA ASN A 171 12.27 -6.79 -7.39
C ASN A 171 12.38 -8.33 -7.25
N ARG A 172 11.29 -9.06 -7.51
CA ARG A 172 11.26 -10.53 -7.50
C ARG A 172 11.39 -11.16 -8.88
N SER A 173 11.70 -10.39 -9.91
CA SER A 173 11.99 -10.91 -11.24
C SER A 173 13.44 -10.65 -11.60
N THR A 174 14.33 -11.49 -11.11
CA THR A 174 15.53 -11.86 -11.86
C THR A 174 16.05 -13.20 -11.34
N LYS A 175 16.08 -14.17 -12.27
CA LYS A 175 16.70 -15.50 -12.20
C LYS A 175 15.96 -16.59 -11.41
N LEU A 176 15.03 -17.26 -12.08
CA LEU A 176 15.02 -18.72 -12.21
C LEU A 176 14.48 -19.10 -13.60
N GLN A 177 15.27 -18.77 -14.62
CA GLN A 177 15.26 -19.49 -15.89
C GLN A 177 16.71 -19.50 -16.34
N GLY A 178 17.33 -20.64 -16.15
CA GLY A 178 18.71 -20.94 -16.45
C GLY A 178 18.77 -22.45 -16.44
N ASP A 179 18.67 -22.98 -17.66
CA ASP A 179 18.93 -24.37 -17.99
C ASP A 179 20.22 -24.83 -17.31
N GLU A 180 20.21 -26.04 -16.75
CA GLU A 180 21.45 -26.82 -16.72
C GLU A 180 21.14 -28.30 -16.97
N GLU A 181 21.66 -28.71 -18.11
CA GLU A 181 21.80 -30.07 -18.57
C GLU A 181 22.53 -30.94 -17.55
N VAL A 182 22.11 -32.19 -17.55
CA VAL A 182 22.84 -33.41 -17.19
C VAL A 182 24.36 -33.25 -17.33
N HIS A 183 25.10 -33.36 -16.22
CA HIS A 183 26.40 -34.05 -16.24
C HIS A 183 26.64 -34.86 -14.96
N THR A 184 26.82 -36.15 -15.20
CA THR A 184 27.15 -37.24 -14.30
C THR A 184 28.62 -37.13 -13.87
N GLY A 185 28.91 -37.31 -12.59
CA GLY A 185 30.30 -37.36 -12.11
C GLY A 185 30.40 -37.68 -10.61
N ALA A 186 30.44 -38.96 -10.28
CA ALA A 186 30.75 -39.46 -8.94
C ALA A 186 32.27 -39.45 -8.69
N GLN A 187 32.69 -39.01 -7.50
CA GLN A 187 33.79 -39.56 -6.67
C GLN A 187 33.90 -38.73 -5.38
N MET A 188 33.57 -39.32 -4.23
CA MET A 188 34.51 -39.90 -3.26
C MET A 188 35.55 -38.91 -2.73
N PHE A 189 35.36 -38.44 -1.50
CA PHE A 189 36.36 -38.57 -0.43
C PHE A 189 35.66 -38.53 0.93
N GLN A 190 35.80 -39.62 1.67
CA GLN A 190 35.56 -39.70 3.11
C GLN A 190 36.79 -39.12 3.81
N ASP A 191 36.58 -38.36 4.88
CA ASP A 191 37.38 -38.62 6.07
C ASP A 191 36.64 -38.19 7.35
N GLU A 192 36.75 -39.07 8.34
CA GLU A 192 36.18 -38.96 9.67
C GLU A 192 37.08 -38.09 10.55
N SER A 193 36.50 -37.33 11.47
CA SER A 193 37.09 -37.22 12.81
C SER A 193 36.07 -36.65 13.79
N ALA A 194 35.63 -37.54 14.67
CA ALA A 194 34.83 -37.27 15.84
C ALA A 194 35.70 -36.69 16.96
N HIS A 195 35.25 -35.62 17.62
CA HIS A 195 35.45 -35.25 19.04
C HIS A 195 34.33 -34.21 19.30
N GLY A 196 33.41 -34.32 20.24
CA GLY A 196 33.52 -34.84 21.59
C GLY A 196 33.17 -33.69 22.55
N SER A 197 32.11 -33.88 23.34
CA SER A 197 31.81 -33.22 24.62
C SER A 197 31.03 -31.89 24.69
N GLN A 198 29.86 -32.06 25.32
CA GLN A 198 29.42 -31.39 26.56
C GLN A 198 28.55 -30.12 26.49
N ARG A 199 27.25 -30.41 26.67
CA ARG A 199 26.27 -29.67 27.50
C ARG A 199 26.92 -28.88 28.64
N LEU A 200 26.43 -27.66 28.89
CA LEU A 200 26.14 -27.15 30.23
C LEU A 200 25.01 -26.10 30.18
N ASN A 201 23.83 -26.51 30.64
CA ASN A 201 22.79 -25.62 31.15
C ASN A 201 23.32 -24.94 32.41
N HIS A 202 23.13 -23.63 32.59
CA HIS A 202 23.03 -23.04 33.94
C HIS A 202 22.07 -21.84 33.96
N SER A 203 20.90 -22.12 34.54
CA SER A 203 19.90 -21.18 35.02
C SER A 203 20.41 -20.53 36.31
N ARG A 204 20.36 -19.20 36.45
CA ARG A 204 20.59 -18.53 37.75
C ARG A 204 19.59 -17.41 37.98
N LYS A 205 18.54 -17.77 38.72
CA LYS A 205 17.69 -16.86 39.52
C LYS A 205 18.57 -16.09 40.52
N ARG A 206 18.33 -14.79 40.66
CA ARG A 206 18.61 -14.05 41.91
C ARG A 206 17.40 -13.19 42.26
N MET A 207 16.83 -13.48 43.43
CA MET A 207 15.92 -12.63 44.17
C MET A 207 16.74 -11.60 44.96
N CYS A 208 16.26 -10.37 45.03
CA CYS A 208 16.50 -9.46 46.15
C CYS A 208 15.20 -8.73 46.49
N THR A 209 14.88 -8.76 47.77
CA THR A 209 13.69 -8.28 48.45
C THR A 209 13.83 -6.84 48.95
N GLY A 210 12.71 -6.09 48.89
CA GLY A 210 12.26 -5.15 49.92
C GLY A 210 12.79 -3.71 49.90
N LEU A 211 11.90 -2.73 49.70
CA LEU A 211 11.57 -1.65 50.65
C LEU A 211 10.35 -0.83 50.15
N GLU A 212 9.46 -0.52 51.09
CA GLU A 212 8.16 0.19 51.03
C GLU A 212 8.18 1.55 50.29
N GLN A 213 7.27 1.77 49.32
CA GLN A 213 5.96 2.45 49.38
C GLN A 213 5.94 3.97 49.66
N GLN A 214 5.58 4.74 48.63
CA GLN A 214 4.56 5.82 48.66
C GLN A 214 4.01 6.09 47.23
N PRO A 215 2.74 6.49 47.06
CA PRO A 215 2.00 6.29 45.82
C PRO A 215 2.09 7.50 44.88
N ALA A 216 2.54 7.27 43.64
CA ALA A 216 2.41 8.23 42.56
C ALA A 216 1.40 7.71 41.53
N ALA A 217 0.59 8.65 41.05
CA ALA A 217 -0.58 8.47 40.22
C ALA A 217 -0.37 7.56 39.00
N ALA A 218 -1.40 6.75 38.77
CA ALA A 218 -1.64 5.87 37.63
C ALA A 218 -1.11 6.37 36.28
N CYS A 219 -0.21 5.59 35.69
CA CYS A 219 -0.12 5.40 34.25
C CYS A 219 0.04 3.91 33.99
N SER A 220 -1.09 3.19 33.94
CA SER A 220 -1.12 1.82 33.42
C SER A 220 -0.74 1.86 31.93
N PRO A 221 0.22 1.04 31.46
CA PRO A 221 0.37 0.81 30.04
C PRO A 221 -0.87 0.07 29.55
N LEU A 222 -1.43 0.51 28.42
CA LEU A 222 -2.54 -0.15 27.72
C LEU A 222 -2.12 -1.54 27.24
N LEU A 223 -2.17 -2.50 28.16
CA LEU A 223 -2.08 -3.92 27.89
C LEU A 223 -3.49 -4.37 27.46
N TYR A 224 -3.79 -4.22 26.17
CA TYR A 224 -4.82 -5.06 25.59
C TYR A 224 -4.31 -6.50 25.67
N ASP A 225 -4.97 -7.33 26.47
CA ASP A 225 -4.73 -8.77 26.65
C ASP A 225 -5.12 -9.55 25.38
N THR A 226 -4.54 -9.15 24.25
CA THR A 226 -4.61 -9.84 22.98
C THR A 226 -3.24 -10.43 22.74
N LYS A 227 -3.11 -11.75 22.81
CA LYS A 227 -1.87 -12.47 22.50
C LYS A 227 -1.38 -12.02 21.12
N ARG A 228 -0.27 -11.29 21.10
CA ARG A 228 0.35 -10.79 19.88
C ARG A 228 0.90 -11.98 19.09
N GLU A 229 0.17 -12.42 18.08
CA GLU A 229 0.65 -13.44 17.15
C GLU A 229 1.45 -12.80 16.02
N MET A 230 2.69 -13.24 15.83
CA MET A 230 3.55 -12.75 14.74
C MET A 230 3.23 -13.48 13.43
N LYS A 231 3.24 -12.73 12.32
CA LYS A 231 3.05 -13.26 10.96
C LYS A 231 4.39 -13.37 10.24
N TYR A 232 5.15 -12.28 10.23
CA TYR A 232 6.40 -12.18 9.52
C TYR A 232 7.47 -11.52 10.38
N MET A 233 8.71 -11.98 10.22
CA MET A 233 9.89 -11.36 10.79
C MET A 233 10.90 -11.13 9.67
N TYR A 234 11.30 -9.89 9.49
CA TYR A 234 12.37 -9.52 8.57
C TYR A 234 13.65 -9.32 9.38
N THR A 235 14.69 -10.04 9.01
CA THR A 235 16.02 -10.01 9.64
C THR A 235 17.09 -10.03 8.56
N ASN A 236 18.37 -10.10 8.93
CA ASN A 236 19.53 -10.14 8.02
C ASN A 236 19.61 -8.88 7.14
N ALA A 237 19.50 -7.70 7.74
CA ALA A 237 19.65 -6.45 7.02
C ALA A 237 21.07 -6.33 6.43
N PRO A 238 21.26 -5.92 5.17
CA PRO A 238 22.59 -5.71 4.60
C PRO A 238 23.40 -4.70 5.43
N ALA A 239 24.64 -5.04 5.79
CA ALA A 239 25.48 -4.17 6.62
C ALA A 239 25.73 -2.81 5.93
N SER A 240 25.90 -2.81 4.60
CA SER A 240 26.02 -1.60 3.79
C SER A 240 24.82 -0.66 3.93
N ASN A 241 23.61 -1.22 4.06
CA ASN A 241 22.39 -0.43 4.16
C ASN A 241 22.26 0.19 5.56
N ILE A 242 22.68 -0.53 6.61
CA ILE A 242 22.78 0.06 7.95
C ILE A 242 23.76 1.24 7.94
N MET A 243 24.94 1.07 7.34
CA MET A 243 25.95 2.14 7.27
C MET A 243 25.48 3.37 6.49
N SER A 244 24.72 3.15 5.41
CA SER A 244 24.29 4.21 4.48
C SER A 244 22.99 4.90 4.88
N HIS A 245 22.07 4.19 5.55
CA HIS A 245 20.70 4.66 5.74
C HIS A 245 20.26 4.77 7.20
N ALA A 246 20.92 4.10 8.15
CA ALA A 246 20.56 4.27 9.55
C ALA A 246 21.05 5.65 10.05
N PRO A 247 20.17 6.47 10.66
CA PRO A 247 20.58 7.75 11.23
C PRO A 247 21.32 7.55 12.56
N GLU A 248 22.11 8.55 12.95
CA GLU A 248 22.57 8.64 14.34
C GLU A 248 21.42 9.03 15.27
N PRO A 249 21.39 8.57 16.53
CA PRO A 249 22.42 7.77 17.22
C PRO A 249 22.34 6.24 16.97
N PHE A 250 21.35 5.78 16.22
CA PHE A 250 21.08 4.34 16.06
C PHE A 250 22.15 3.60 15.27
N ARG A 251 22.72 4.23 14.25
CA ARG A 251 23.80 3.64 13.45
C ARG A 251 25.01 3.31 14.31
N GLY A 252 25.53 4.28 15.07
CA GLY A 252 26.64 4.03 16.00
C GLY A 252 26.31 2.94 17.01
N ALA A 253 25.12 2.99 17.60
CA ALA A 253 24.67 2.00 18.58
C ALA A 253 24.62 0.56 18.02
N ILE A 254 24.19 0.39 16.76
CA ILE A 254 24.20 -0.90 16.07
C ILE A 254 25.64 -1.36 15.81
N GLN A 255 26.49 -0.47 15.29
CA GLN A 255 27.88 -0.81 14.92
C GLN A 255 28.73 -1.21 16.13
N ASN A 256 28.42 -0.66 17.31
CA ASN A 256 29.10 -0.99 18.56
C ASN A 256 28.56 -2.28 19.22
N SER A 257 27.51 -2.89 18.67
CA SER A 257 26.95 -4.13 19.19
C SER A 257 27.95 -5.28 19.11
N ARG A 258 27.97 -6.15 20.13
CA ARG A 258 28.76 -7.39 20.09
C ARG A 258 28.33 -8.31 18.95
N LEU A 259 27.02 -8.34 18.65
CA LEU A 259 26.50 -9.14 17.54
C LEU A 259 27.05 -8.62 16.21
N TRP A 260 26.99 -7.30 15.99
CA TRP A 260 27.57 -6.69 14.80
C TRP A 260 29.05 -7.01 14.67
N ALA A 261 29.84 -6.83 15.73
CA ALA A 261 31.27 -7.11 15.72
C ALA A 261 31.58 -8.58 15.37
N SER A 262 30.85 -9.53 15.94
CA SER A 262 30.97 -10.95 15.61
C SER A 262 30.66 -11.22 14.14
N GLU A 263 29.55 -10.68 13.63
CA GLU A 263 29.14 -10.89 12.23
C GLU A 263 30.14 -10.28 11.24
N ARG A 264 30.81 -9.17 11.60
CA ARG A 264 31.89 -8.58 10.78
C ARG A 264 33.15 -9.44 10.83
N HIS A 265 33.49 -9.98 12.01
CA HIS A 265 34.63 -10.88 12.19
C HIS A 265 34.47 -12.15 11.35
N ASP A 266 33.25 -12.71 11.32
CA ASP A 266 32.91 -13.90 10.54
C ASP A 266 32.71 -13.61 9.04
N GLY A 267 32.91 -12.35 8.60
CA GLY A 267 32.83 -11.96 7.19
C GLY A 267 31.42 -12.00 6.58
N LEU A 268 30.36 -12.06 7.38
CA LEU A 268 28.98 -12.05 6.88
C LEU A 268 28.70 -10.73 6.13
N THR A 269 27.74 -10.63 5.22
CA THR A 269 27.40 -9.34 4.57
C THR A 269 26.14 -8.69 5.14
N THR A 270 25.43 -9.42 5.99
CA THR A 270 24.18 -9.03 6.64
C THR A 270 24.35 -8.97 8.15
N THR A 271 23.38 -8.36 8.83
CA THR A 271 23.32 -8.29 10.29
C THR A 271 21.94 -8.66 10.83
N GLY A 272 21.92 -9.37 11.96
CA GLY A 272 20.73 -9.59 12.79
C GLY A 272 20.46 -8.45 13.78
N CYS A 273 21.31 -7.41 13.83
CA CYS A 273 21.14 -6.30 14.77
C CYS A 273 19.92 -5.41 14.48
N PHE A 274 19.28 -5.55 13.32
CA PHE A 274 18.11 -4.78 12.93
C PHE A 274 17.03 -5.71 12.39
N ALA A 275 15.89 -5.77 13.05
CA ALA A 275 14.77 -6.62 12.68
C ALA A 275 13.44 -5.86 12.67
N ALA A 276 12.52 -6.28 11.81
CA ALA A 276 11.14 -5.80 11.77
C ALA A 276 10.16 -6.96 12.01
N LEU A 277 9.26 -6.79 12.97
CA LEU A 277 8.29 -7.79 13.40
C LEU A 277 6.89 -7.33 13.05
N PHE A 278 6.24 -8.08 12.17
CA PHE A 278 4.90 -7.80 11.68
C PHE A 278 3.87 -8.70 12.38
N PRO A 279 2.87 -8.10 13.06
CA PRO A 279 1.77 -8.86 13.64
C PRO A 279 0.89 -9.50 12.56
N LYS A 280 0.11 -10.53 12.93
CA LYS A 280 -0.92 -11.11 12.07
C LYS A 280 -2.08 -10.15 11.81
N ASP A 281 -2.47 -9.40 12.82
CA ASP A 281 -3.54 -8.40 12.73
C ASP A 281 -2.97 -7.06 12.24
N TYR A 282 -3.56 -6.53 11.17
CA TYR A 282 -3.21 -5.22 10.60
C TYR A 282 -3.60 -4.05 11.52
N LYS A 283 -4.36 -4.30 12.59
CA LYS A 283 -4.69 -3.32 13.63
C LYS A 283 -3.58 -3.13 14.66
N GLN A 284 -2.59 -4.01 14.67
CA GLN A 284 -1.46 -3.94 15.60
C GLN A 284 -0.27 -3.24 14.95
N ASP A 285 0.50 -2.52 15.76
CA ASP A 285 1.70 -1.84 15.28
C ASP A 285 2.82 -2.83 14.91
N VAL A 286 3.57 -2.46 13.87
CA VAL A 286 4.83 -3.13 13.50
C VAL A 286 5.91 -2.68 14.47
N SER A 287 6.71 -3.62 14.97
CA SER A 287 7.84 -3.29 15.84
C SER A 287 9.15 -3.41 15.08
N PHE A 288 10.04 -2.45 15.31
CA PHE A 288 11.45 -2.60 14.96
C PHE A 288 12.25 -2.94 16.22
N THR A 289 13.20 -3.85 16.08
CA THR A 289 14.11 -4.25 17.16
C THR A 289 15.53 -3.94 16.74
N ILE A 290 16.24 -3.24 17.62
CA ILE A 290 17.62 -2.84 17.43
C ILE A 290 18.45 -3.48 18.54
N TRP A 291 19.44 -4.28 18.16
CA TRP A 291 20.46 -4.79 19.08
C TRP A 291 21.65 -3.84 19.08
N CYS A 292 21.96 -3.29 20.25
CA CYS A 292 23.06 -2.34 20.44
C CYS A 292 23.97 -2.78 21.59
N SER A 293 25.09 -2.07 21.76
CA SER A 293 25.94 -2.24 22.94
C SER A 293 25.20 -1.82 24.21
N GLN A 294 25.63 -2.31 25.36
CA GLN A 294 25.01 -1.97 26.64
C GLN A 294 25.13 -0.47 26.95
N ASP A 295 26.29 0.13 26.68
CA ASP A 295 26.54 1.55 26.95
C ASP A 295 25.72 2.44 26.01
N ASP A 296 25.63 2.06 24.73
CA ASP A 296 24.77 2.76 23.78
C ASP A 296 23.29 2.60 24.12
N ALA A 297 22.86 1.45 24.65
CA ALA A 297 21.49 1.27 25.11
C ALA A 297 21.15 2.25 26.24
N TYR A 298 22.02 2.43 27.25
CA TYR A 298 21.81 3.43 28.30
C TYR A 298 21.78 4.85 27.74
N ARG A 299 22.68 5.17 26.82
CA ARG A 299 22.69 6.47 26.15
C ARG A 299 21.42 6.73 25.36
N LEU A 300 20.91 5.74 24.63
CA LEU A 300 19.64 5.85 23.91
C LEU A 300 18.46 6.02 24.88
N ILE A 301 18.45 5.28 25.99
CA ILE A 301 17.45 5.44 27.05
C ILE A 301 17.44 6.89 27.57
N GLU A 302 18.60 7.49 27.80
CA GLU A 302 18.73 8.88 28.24
C GLU A 302 18.26 9.87 27.16
N ILE A 303 18.73 9.73 25.91
CA ILE A 303 18.38 10.63 24.78
C ILE A 303 16.87 10.67 24.54
N PHE A 304 16.20 9.51 24.65
CA PHE A 304 14.77 9.38 24.41
C PHE A 304 13.93 9.40 25.69
N GLU A 305 14.54 9.71 26.84
CA GLU A 305 13.90 9.79 28.15
C GLU A 305 13.04 8.55 28.49
N LEU A 306 13.52 7.37 28.08
CA LEU A 306 12.81 6.12 28.28
C LEU A 306 12.79 5.75 29.76
N GLN A 307 11.59 5.46 30.27
CA GLN A 307 11.42 5.04 31.66
C GLN A 307 11.40 3.52 31.75
N ARG A 308 12.02 2.99 32.81
CA ARG A 308 11.91 1.57 33.13
C ARG A 308 10.45 1.26 33.43
N ALA A 309 9.84 0.37 32.66
CA ALA A 309 8.53 -0.16 32.97
C ALA A 309 8.57 -0.80 34.37
N VAL A 310 7.75 -0.31 35.28
CA VAL A 310 7.58 -0.91 36.60
C VAL A 310 6.69 -2.13 36.41
N PHE A 311 7.26 -3.32 36.53
CA PHE A 311 6.47 -4.54 36.63
C PHE A 311 5.99 -4.66 38.08
N SER A 312 4.69 -4.47 38.29
CA SER A 312 4.00 -4.77 39.55
C SER A 312 3.77 -6.26 39.71
#